data_AF-A0A8S3IJ11-F1
#
_entry.id   AF-A0A8S3IJ11-F1
#
_cell.length_a   1.000
_cell.length_b   1.000
_cell.length_c   1.000
_cell.angle_alpha   90.00
_cell.angle_beta   90.00
_cell.angle_gamma   90.00
#
_symmetry.space_group_name_H-M   'P 1'
#
loop_
_entity.id
_entity.type
_entity.pdbx_description
1 polymer ?
#
loop_
_entity_poly.entity_id
_entity_poly.type
_entity_poly.pdbx_seq_one_letter_code
_entity_poly.pdbx_strand_id
1 'polypeptide(L)'
;MNPHATILIGANARAPSPDFSSLSPDELNHLEVVLRKQVLIEHEQNQCLSGLRRTMVHLERTIEHDRVQQKQRKVSLAKLHNNASPIQPNQKSLSSSDIVECYICCSIIENSTDDFSISSSTLCSDCHRPVCRRCGNYTSPELICLSDRNNVESKTHASKWRCRTCIVRREVIRKS
;
A
#
# COMPACT_ATOMS: atom_id res chain seq x y z
N MET A 1 -11.22 -34.45 -43.82
CA MET A 1 -12.11 -33.29 -44.05
C MET A 1 -12.51 -32.75 -42.69
N ASN A 2 -12.28 -31.44 -42.51
CA ASN A 2 -12.45 -30.67 -41.28
C ASN A 2 -13.92 -30.48 -40.93
N PRO A 3 -14.25 -30.15 -39.68
CA PRO A 3 -14.95 -28.88 -39.48
C PRO A 3 -14.18 -27.95 -38.57
N HIS A 4 -13.95 -26.76 -39.10
CA HIS A 4 -13.33 -25.62 -38.45
C HIS A 4 -14.08 -25.23 -37.17
N ALA A 5 -13.32 -25.07 -36.08
CA ALA A 5 -13.71 -24.24 -34.97
C ALA A 5 -13.85 -22.79 -35.47
N THR A 6 -15.09 -22.31 -35.56
CA THR A 6 -15.37 -20.90 -35.80
C THR A 6 -15.06 -20.13 -34.53
N ILE A 7 -13.88 -19.51 -34.49
CA ILE A 7 -13.53 -18.49 -33.49
C ILE A 7 -14.40 -17.26 -33.81
N LEU A 8 -15.46 -17.06 -33.03
CA LEU A 8 -16.21 -15.80 -33.01
C LEU A 8 -15.30 -14.73 -32.42
N ILE A 9 -14.65 -13.99 -33.30
CA ILE A 9 -13.95 -12.74 -32.98
C ILE A 9 -15.00 -11.82 -32.35
N GLY A 10 -14.79 -11.48 -31.08
CA GLY A 10 -15.67 -10.65 -30.28
C GLY A 10 -15.94 -9.31 -30.96
N ALA A 11 -17.09 -9.20 -31.60
CA ALA A 11 -17.68 -7.90 -31.91
C ALA A 11 -17.93 -7.20 -30.57
N ASN A 12 -17.36 -6.00 -30.41
CA ASN A 12 -17.77 -5.05 -29.38
C ASN A 12 -19.24 -4.69 -29.60
N ALA A 13 -20.14 -5.56 -29.15
CA ALA A 13 -21.57 -5.28 -29.11
C ALA A 13 -21.79 -4.25 -28.00
N ARG A 14 -21.69 -2.97 -28.38
CA ARG A 14 -22.06 -1.84 -27.54
C ARG A 14 -23.52 -2.07 -27.12
N ALA A 15 -23.77 -2.11 -25.82
CA ALA A 15 -25.13 -2.30 -25.31
C ALA A 15 -26.07 -1.28 -25.97
N PRO A 16 -27.28 -1.70 -26.39
CA PRO A 16 -28.25 -0.78 -26.96
C PRO A 16 -28.54 0.34 -25.96
N SER A 17 -28.63 1.58 -26.44
CA SER A 17 -28.95 2.72 -25.59
C SER A 17 -30.29 2.47 -24.89
N PRO A 18 -30.39 2.78 -23.59
CA PRO A 18 -31.66 2.66 -22.88
C PRO A 18 -32.71 3.57 -23.52
N ASP A 19 -33.90 3.02 -23.78
CA ASP A 19 -35.06 3.76 -24.25
C ASP A 19 -35.87 4.27 -23.06
N PHE A 20 -36.12 5.58 -23.03
CA PHE A 20 -36.89 6.28 -21.99
C PHE A 20 -38.23 6.81 -22.51
N SER A 21 -38.62 6.47 -23.74
CA SER A 21 -39.84 6.98 -24.39
C SER A 21 -41.14 6.62 -23.66
N SER A 22 -41.12 5.57 -22.84
CA SER A 22 -42.28 5.15 -22.04
C SER A 22 -42.41 5.86 -20.70
N LEU A 23 -41.44 6.69 -20.29
CA LEU A 23 -41.49 7.39 -19.00
C LEU A 23 -42.38 8.63 -19.10
N SER A 24 -43.21 8.82 -18.08
CA SER A 24 -43.95 10.08 -17.90
C SER A 24 -42.98 11.24 -17.57
N PRO A 25 -43.40 12.50 -17.78
CA PRO A 25 -42.57 13.66 -17.45
C PRO A 25 -42.09 13.69 -15.99
N ASP A 26 -42.94 13.26 -15.05
CA ASP A 26 -42.59 13.22 -13.62
C ASP A 26 -41.55 12.14 -13.32
N GLU A 27 -41.65 10.97 -13.94
CA GLU A 27 -40.66 9.90 -13.80
C GLU A 27 -39.32 10.28 -14.43
N LEU A 28 -39.35 10.98 -15.57
CA LEU A 28 -38.16 11.51 -16.22
C LEU A 28 -37.42 12.51 -15.32
N ASN A 29 -38.17 13.39 -14.65
CA ASN A 29 -37.61 14.36 -13.70
C ASN A 29 -36.99 13.66 -12.46
N HIS A 30 -37.64 12.61 -11.94
CA HIS A 30 -37.07 11.81 -10.86
C HIS A 30 -35.77 11.11 -11.30
N LEU A 31 -35.75 10.55 -12.50
CA LEU A 31 -34.55 9.93 -13.07
C LEU A 31 -33.42 10.96 -13.22
N GLU A 32 -33.72 12.17 -13.68
CA GLU A 32 -32.74 13.25 -13.78
C GLU A 32 -32.13 13.61 -12.42
N VAL A 33 -32.94 13.69 -11.36
CA VAL A 33 -32.46 13.93 -10.00
C VAL A 33 -31.53 12.80 -9.53
N VAL A 34 -31.88 11.54 -9.81
CA VAL A 34 -31.04 10.38 -9.46
C VAL A 34 -29.72 10.42 -10.23
N LEU A 35 -29.74 10.70 -11.53
CA LEU A 35 -28.54 10.81 -12.35
C LEU A 35 -27.63 11.95 -11.88
N ARG A 36 -28.20 13.11 -11.55
CA ARG A 36 -27.43 14.22 -10.96
C ARG A 36 -26.77 13.82 -9.64
N LYS A 37 -27.48 13.11 -8.77
CA LYS A 37 -26.91 12.59 -7.51
C LYS A 37 -25.79 11.58 -7.78
N GLN A 38 -25.99 10.69 -8.76
CA GLN A 38 -24.98 9.71 -9.15
C GLN A 38 -23.68 10.39 -9.62
N VAL A 39 -23.79 11.43 -10.45
CA VAL A 39 -22.64 12.23 -10.90
C VAL A 39 -21.89 12.87 -9.72
N LEU A 40 -22.61 13.39 -8.72
CA LEU A 40 -21.97 13.97 -7.53
C LEU A 40 -21.23 12.91 -6.69
N ILE A 41 -21.83 11.73 -6.50
CA ILE A 41 -21.22 10.61 -5.80
C ILE A 41 -19.95 10.16 -6.53
N GLU A 42 -20.02 9.98 -7.84
CA GLU A 42 -18.87 9.61 -8.66
C GLU A 42 -17.77 10.68 -8.59
N HIS A 43 -18.14 11.95 -8.57
CA HIS A 43 -17.19 13.04 -8.41
C HIS A 43 -16.46 12.97 -7.06
N GLU A 44 -17.18 12.78 -5.96
CA GLU A 44 -16.60 12.66 -4.61
C GLU A 44 -15.67 11.43 -4.51
N GLN A 45 -16.09 10.28 -5.05
CA GLN A 45 -15.27 9.08 -5.10
C GLN A 45 -13.98 9.31 -5.90
N ASN A 46 -14.08 9.97 -7.06
CA ASN A 46 -12.93 10.33 -7.88
C ASN A 46 -11.99 11.31 -7.18
N GLN A 47 -12.52 12.26 -6.40
CA GLN A 47 -11.71 13.14 -5.56
C GLN A 47 -10.96 12.37 -4.46
N CYS A 48 -11.65 11.46 -3.76
CA CYS A 48 -11.05 10.61 -2.73
C CYS A 48 -9.91 9.76 -3.30
N LEU A 49 -10.14 9.09 -4.43
CA LEU A 49 -9.13 8.32 -5.15
C LEU A 49 -7.94 9.18 -5.58
N SER A 50 -8.20 10.38 -6.10
CA SER A 50 -7.16 11.33 -6.46
C SER A 50 -6.33 11.76 -5.25
N GLY A 51 -6.96 11.94 -4.08
CA GLY A 51 -6.29 12.15 -2.80
C GLY A 51 -5.34 11.01 -2.45
N LEU A 52 -5.83 9.77 -2.46
CA LEU A 52 -5.02 8.58 -2.14
C LEU A 52 -3.84 8.41 -3.10
N ARG A 53 -4.03 8.63 -4.41
CA ARG A 53 -2.96 8.61 -5.41
C ARG A 53 -1.89 9.66 -5.12
N ARG A 54 -2.29 10.89 -4.76
CA ARG A 54 -1.34 11.96 -4.35
C ARG A 54 -0.56 11.57 -3.10
N THR A 55 -1.21 11.02 -2.09
CA THR A 55 -0.55 10.54 -0.86
C THR A 55 0.47 9.44 -1.18
N MET A 56 0.13 8.49 -2.06
CA MET A 56 1.05 7.44 -2.49
C MET A 56 2.32 8.02 -3.12
N VAL A 57 2.17 8.91 -4.10
CA VAL A 57 3.30 9.58 -4.76
C VAL A 57 4.12 10.41 -3.78
N HIS A 58 3.48 11.13 -2.87
CA HIS A 58 4.16 11.92 -1.86
C HIS A 58 4.99 11.03 -0.92
N LEU A 59 4.42 9.93 -0.42
CA LEU A 59 5.14 8.99 0.43
C LEU A 59 6.36 8.40 -0.28
N GLU A 60 6.24 8.02 -1.55
CA GLU A 60 7.35 7.50 -2.34
C GLU A 60 8.48 8.54 -2.49
N ARG A 61 8.13 9.79 -2.79
CA ARG A 61 9.10 10.90 -2.90
C ARG A 61 9.80 11.20 -1.58
N THR A 62 9.04 11.26 -0.47
CA THR A 62 9.61 11.55 0.85
C THR A 62 10.57 10.45 1.28
N ILE A 63 10.21 9.18 1.07
CA ILE A 63 11.10 8.05 1.35
C ILE A 63 12.40 8.17 0.55
N GLU A 64 12.33 8.46 -0.75
CA GLU A 64 13.53 8.58 -1.58
C GLU A 64 14.40 9.76 -1.16
N HIS A 65 13.80 10.92 -0.90
CA HIS A 65 14.51 12.10 -0.45
C HIS A 65 15.23 11.88 0.89
N ASP A 66 14.57 11.28 1.87
CA ASP A 66 15.18 10.97 3.17
C ASP A 66 16.35 10.00 3.03
N ARG A 67 16.24 9.01 2.14
CA ARG A 67 17.34 8.08 1.82
C ARG A 67 18.55 8.80 1.21
N VAL A 68 18.32 9.71 0.26
CA VAL A 68 19.40 10.49 -0.36
C VAL A 68 20.08 11.38 0.67
N GLN A 69 19.31 12.08 1.51
CA GLN A 69 19.88 12.94 2.56
C GLN A 69 20.71 12.13 3.57
N GLN A 70 20.22 10.97 4.00
CA GLN A 70 20.96 10.15 4.96
C GLN A 70 22.26 9.60 4.36
N LYS A 71 22.26 9.18 3.09
CA LYS A 71 23.49 8.78 2.38
C LYS A 71 24.51 9.92 2.36
N GLN A 72 24.08 11.15 2.07
CA GLN A 72 24.96 12.31 2.08
C GLN A 72 25.53 12.59 3.48
N ARG A 73 24.71 12.51 4.53
CA ARG A 73 25.17 12.68 5.92
C ARG A 73 26.22 11.64 6.32
N LYS A 74 26.01 10.37 5.98
CA LYS A 74 26.97 9.28 6.25
C LYS A 74 28.31 9.50 5.54
N VAL A 75 28.29 9.96 4.28
CA VAL A 75 29.50 10.30 3.52
C VAL A 75 30.24 11.50 4.14
N SER A 76 29.52 12.53 4.58
CA SER A 76 30.12 13.69 5.25
C SER A 76 30.74 13.33 6.61
N LEU A 77 30.08 12.49 7.40
CA LEU A 77 30.62 11.96 8.67
C LEU A 77 31.87 11.11 8.45
N ALA A 78 31.89 10.23 7.44
CA ALA A 78 33.07 9.44 7.09
C ALA A 78 34.25 10.31 6.64
N LYS A 79 33.99 11.41 5.91
CA LYS A 79 35.01 12.37 5.50
C LYS A 79 35.62 13.16 6.68
N LEU A 80 34.82 13.47 7.71
CA LEU A 80 35.32 14.12 8.93
C LEU A 80 36.23 13.18 9.75
N HIS A 81 35.88 11.90 9.85
CA HIS A 81 36.67 10.93 10.61
C HIS A 81 38.02 10.59 9.97
N ASN A 82 38.14 10.68 8.63
CA ASN A 82 39.39 10.43 7.91
C ASN A 82 40.43 11.56 8.02
N ASN A 83 40.06 12.73 8.56
CA ASN A 83 40.98 13.86 8.79
C ASN A 83 41.38 14.04 10.26
N ALA A 84 40.90 13.18 11.17
CA ALA A 84 41.33 13.16 12.56
C ALA A 84 42.39 12.07 12.76
N SER A 85 43.61 12.47 13.15
CA SER A 85 44.69 11.57 13.55
C SER A 85 44.25 10.56 14.62
N PRO A 86 44.87 9.37 14.69
CA PRO A 86 44.38 8.27 15.50
C PRO A 86 44.69 8.50 16.98
N ILE A 87 43.70 8.96 17.74
CA ILE A 87 43.70 8.78 19.19
C ILE A 87 42.63 7.72 19.47
N GLN A 88 43.09 6.53 19.83
CA GLN A 88 42.25 5.37 20.13
C GLN A 88 41.10 5.73 21.07
N PRO A 89 39.84 5.55 20.67
CA PRO A 89 38.80 5.18 21.59
C PRO A 89 38.66 3.67 21.55
N ASN A 90 38.80 3.05 22.71
CA ASN A 90 38.40 1.68 22.97
C ASN A 90 36.87 1.56 22.81
N GLN A 91 36.39 1.58 21.56
CA GLN A 91 35.01 1.32 21.21
C GLN A 91 35.00 -0.04 20.51
N LYS A 92 34.26 -0.98 21.11
CA LYS A 92 33.86 -2.23 20.46
C LYS A 92 33.39 -1.90 19.05
N SER A 93 34.21 -2.22 18.06
CA SER A 93 33.89 -2.12 16.65
C SER A 93 32.79 -3.13 16.36
N LEU A 94 31.54 -2.73 16.58
CA LEU A 94 30.38 -3.41 16.04
C LEU A 94 30.50 -3.29 14.52
N SER A 95 30.83 -4.42 13.88
CA SER A 95 30.79 -4.57 12.43
C SER A 95 29.45 -4.05 11.90
N SER A 96 29.50 -3.26 10.83
CA SER A 96 28.39 -2.62 10.10
C SER A 96 27.27 -3.58 9.62
N SER A 97 27.37 -4.88 9.90
CA SER A 97 26.48 -5.91 9.36
C SER A 97 25.21 -6.15 10.18
N ASP A 98 25.11 -5.64 11.42
CA ASP A 98 24.00 -6.00 12.33
C ASP A 98 22.98 -4.89 12.60
N ILE A 99 23.18 -3.69 12.02
CA ILE A 99 22.25 -2.56 12.22
C ILE A 99 21.14 -2.61 11.17
N VAL A 100 19.93 -2.99 11.58
CA VAL A 100 18.74 -2.96 10.72
C VAL A 100 18.14 -1.56 10.74
N GLU A 101 18.00 -0.91 9.58
CA GLU A 101 17.38 0.41 9.45
C GLU A 101 15.95 0.32 8.89
N CYS A 102 15.06 1.18 9.37
CA CYS A 102 13.72 1.31 8.82
C CYS A 102 13.76 1.79 7.36
N TYR A 103 13.10 1.07 6.46
CA TYR A 103 13.05 1.42 5.05
C TYR A 103 12.43 2.81 4.77
N ILE A 104 11.51 3.25 5.63
CA ILE A 104 10.73 4.48 5.43
C ILE A 104 11.44 5.69 6.04
N CYS A 105 11.71 5.67 7.36
CA CYS A 105 12.28 6.83 8.06
C CYS A 105 13.77 6.69 8.37
N CYS A 106 14.40 5.60 7.94
CA CYS A 106 15.82 5.31 8.14
C CYS A 106 16.30 5.30 9.60
N SER A 107 15.38 5.26 10.58
CA SER A 107 15.74 5.09 11.98
C SER A 107 16.29 3.68 12.22
N ILE A 108 17.30 3.58 13.08
CA ILE A 108 17.80 2.29 13.57
C ILE A 108 16.65 1.53 14.24
N ILE A 109 16.51 0.25 13.93
CA ILE A 109 15.57 -0.68 14.56
C ILE A 109 16.38 -1.50 15.56
N GLU A 110 16.21 -1.17 16.84
CA GLU A 110 16.80 -1.94 17.93
C GLU A 110 16.07 -3.28 18.05
N ASN A 111 16.79 -4.38 17.80
CA ASN A 111 16.30 -5.72 18.12
C ASN A 111 16.58 -5.95 19.61
N SER A 112 15.61 -5.68 20.48
CA SER A 112 15.71 -6.09 21.89
C SER A 112 15.77 -7.62 21.95
N THR A 113 16.89 -8.16 22.41
CA THR A 113 17.13 -9.60 22.58
C THR A 113 16.70 -10.13 23.96
N ASP A 114 15.99 -9.33 24.75
CA ASP A 114 15.45 -9.77 26.03
C ASP A 114 14.20 -10.64 25.82
N ASP A 115 14.44 -11.94 25.96
CA ASP A 115 13.63 -12.94 26.65
C ASP A 115 12.08 -12.89 26.52
N PHE A 116 11.59 -13.91 25.81
CA PHE A 116 10.21 -14.40 25.75
C PHE A 116 9.17 -13.42 25.16
N SER A 117 9.02 -13.57 23.83
CA SER A 117 7.91 -13.12 22.96
C SER A 117 8.06 -11.76 22.24
N ILE A 118 8.32 -11.85 20.92
CA ILE A 118 8.08 -10.82 19.87
C ILE A 118 9.09 -9.64 19.93
N SER A 119 10.06 -9.44 19.02
CA SER A 119 9.98 -9.44 17.56
C SER A 119 11.38 -9.29 16.93
N SER A 120 11.78 -10.23 16.08
CA SER A 120 12.72 -9.98 14.98
C SER A 120 12.23 -8.80 14.13
N SER A 121 13.15 -8.02 13.52
CA SER A 121 12.87 -6.91 12.61
C SER A 121 11.55 -7.10 11.83
N THR A 122 10.55 -6.25 12.10
CA THR A 122 9.21 -6.48 11.55
C THR A 122 9.20 -6.16 10.05
N LEU A 123 9.28 -7.20 9.23
CA LEU A 123 9.24 -7.09 7.77
C LEU A 123 7.82 -6.85 7.30
N CYS A 124 7.65 -5.90 6.37
CA CYS A 124 6.36 -5.70 5.71
C CYS A 124 5.96 -6.96 4.94
N SER A 125 4.76 -7.49 5.16
CA SER A 125 4.26 -8.70 4.49
C SER A 125 4.01 -8.55 2.97
N ASP A 126 4.09 -7.35 2.41
CA ASP A 126 4.01 -7.15 0.94
C ASP A 126 5.39 -6.95 0.32
N CYS A 127 6.15 -5.97 0.80
CA CYS A 127 7.41 -5.57 0.18
C CYS A 127 8.65 -6.20 0.83
N HIS A 128 8.48 -6.96 1.92
CA HIS A 128 9.53 -7.66 2.66
C HIS A 128 10.67 -6.75 3.16
N ARG A 129 10.42 -5.43 3.23
CA ARG A 129 11.38 -4.45 3.75
C ARG A 129 11.22 -4.28 5.26
N PRO A 130 12.31 -4.06 6.02
CA PRO A 130 12.25 -3.79 7.45
C PRO A 130 11.63 -2.42 7.70
N VAL A 131 10.64 -2.35 8.60
CA VAL A 131 9.93 -1.09 8.90
C VAL A 131 9.68 -0.97 10.39
N CYS A 132 10.04 0.18 10.97
CA CYS A 132 9.83 0.43 12.39
C CYS A 132 8.34 0.55 12.73
N ARG A 133 8.01 0.42 14.03
CA ARG A 133 6.62 0.47 14.52
C ARG A 133 5.87 1.76 14.20
N ARG A 134 6.58 2.87 13.97
CA ARG A 134 5.99 4.16 13.56
C ARG A 134 5.54 4.17 12.10
N CYS A 135 6.25 3.42 11.25
CA CYS A 135 6.11 3.45 9.79
C CYS A 135 5.34 2.25 9.24
N GLY A 136 4.95 1.30 10.09
CA GLY A 136 4.08 0.18 9.75
C GLY A 136 2.93 0.03 10.72
N ASN A 137 1.98 -0.84 10.38
CA ASN A 137 0.88 -1.22 11.25
C ASN A 137 0.42 -2.66 10.96
N TYR A 138 -0.18 -3.32 11.95
CA TYR A 138 -0.88 -4.58 11.74
C TYR A 138 -2.20 -4.30 11.02
N THR A 139 -2.36 -4.90 9.85
CA THR A 139 -3.63 -4.90 9.11
C THR A 139 -4.38 -6.16 9.46
N SER A 140 -5.59 -6.01 10.02
CA SER A 140 -6.50 -7.13 10.15
C SER A 140 -6.88 -7.62 8.75
N PRO A 141 -6.97 -8.93 8.53
CA PRO A 141 -7.73 -9.46 7.43
C PRO A 141 -9.17 -8.97 7.55
N GLU A 142 -9.73 -8.50 6.44
CA GLU A 142 -11.16 -8.17 6.37
C GLU A 142 -11.95 -9.46 6.58
N LEU A 143 -12.90 -9.45 7.51
CA LEU A 143 -13.96 -10.45 7.54
C LEU A 143 -14.76 -10.26 6.26
N ILE A 144 -14.40 -11.01 5.21
CA ILE A 144 -15.29 -11.18 4.08
C ILE A 144 -16.46 -12.00 4.65
N CYS A 145 -17.56 -11.33 4.98
CA CYS A 145 -18.83 -12.00 5.24
C CYS A 145 -19.36 -12.48 3.88
N LEU A 146 -18.71 -13.51 3.35
CA LEU A 146 -19.30 -14.36 2.32
C LEU A 146 -20.37 -15.15 3.04
N SER A 147 -21.62 -14.73 2.84
CA SER A 147 -22.79 -15.56 2.98
C SER A 147 -22.69 -16.73 1.99
N ASP A 148 -21.82 -17.69 2.27
CA ASP A 148 -21.84 -19.01 1.68
C ASP A 148 -21.74 -20.02 2.82
N ARG A 149 -22.92 -20.54 3.18
CA ARG A 149 -23.06 -21.74 3.98
C ARG A 149 -22.28 -22.87 3.29
N ASN A 150 -21.45 -23.55 4.09
CA ASN A 150 -20.86 -24.89 3.86
C ASN A 150 -19.39 -24.93 3.40
N ASN A 151 -18.46 -24.53 4.29
CA ASN A 151 -17.36 -25.41 4.77
C ASN A 151 -16.47 -24.63 5.74
N VAL A 152 -16.58 -24.91 7.04
CA VAL A 152 -15.82 -24.23 8.09
C VAL A 152 -14.49 -24.96 8.28
N GLU A 153 -13.52 -24.69 7.40
CA GLU A 153 -12.12 -24.70 7.81
C GLU A 153 -11.81 -23.32 8.37
N SER A 154 -11.76 -23.22 9.70
CA SER A 154 -11.42 -22.02 10.45
C SER A 154 -9.98 -21.59 10.18
N LYS A 155 -9.70 -21.04 9.00
CA LYS A 155 -8.49 -20.26 8.78
C LYS A 155 -8.62 -19.01 9.62
N THR A 156 -8.07 -19.05 10.83
CA THR A 156 -7.83 -17.86 11.65
C THR A 156 -6.99 -16.91 10.80
N HIS A 157 -7.64 -15.91 10.21
CA HIS A 157 -6.94 -14.97 9.38
C HIS A 157 -6.05 -14.12 10.32
N ALA A 158 -4.75 -14.42 10.35
CA ALA A 158 -3.80 -13.71 11.20
C ALA A 158 -3.59 -12.28 10.67
N SER A 159 -3.47 -11.33 11.60
CA SER A 159 -3.09 -9.95 11.30
C SER A 159 -1.72 -9.91 10.61
N LYS A 160 -1.60 -9.10 9.55
CA LYS A 160 -0.35 -8.96 8.77
C LYS A 160 0.28 -7.60 9.01
N TRP A 161 1.56 -7.57 9.35
CA TRP A 161 2.33 -6.32 9.49
C TRP A 161 2.65 -5.72 8.13
N ARG A 162 2.29 -4.45 7.92
CA ARG A 162 2.49 -3.78 6.63
C ARG A 162 3.04 -2.37 6.81
N CYS A 163 3.89 -1.95 5.87
CA CYS A 163 4.38 -0.58 5.84
C CYS A 163 3.29 0.38 5.32
N ARG A 164 3.34 1.65 5.74
CA ARG A 164 2.36 2.67 5.33
C ARG A 164 2.20 2.78 3.82
N THR A 165 3.29 2.67 3.05
CA THR A 165 3.24 2.71 1.58
C THR A 165 2.41 1.55 1.02
N CYS A 166 2.64 0.33 1.49
CA CYS A 166 1.88 -0.85 1.05
C CYS A 166 0.42 -0.79 1.50
N ILE A 167 0.14 -0.26 2.69
CA ILE A 167 -1.24 -0.03 3.17
C ILE A 167 -1.97 0.92 2.20
N VAL A 168 -1.39 2.09 1.92
CA VAL A 168 -2.00 3.06 0.99
C VAL A 168 -2.16 2.47 -0.41
N ARG A 169 -1.15 1.73 -0.92
CA ARG A 169 -1.21 1.09 -2.23
C ARG A 169 -2.36 0.09 -2.34
N ARG A 170 -2.56 -0.74 -1.31
CA ARG A 170 -3.70 -1.67 -1.25
C ARG A 170 -5.02 -0.92 -1.25
N GLU A 171 -5.11 0.18 -0.51
CA GLU A 171 -6.32 1.00 -0.48
C GLU A 171 -6.62 1.65 -1.84
N VAL A 172 -5.60 2.11 -2.56
CA VAL A 172 -5.75 2.62 -3.93
C VAL A 172 -6.29 1.55 -4.86
N ILE A 173 -5.70 0.34 -4.85
CA ILE A 173 -6.13 -0.77 -5.71
C ILE A 173 -7.55 -1.24 -5.37
N ARG A 174 -7.90 -1.24 -4.08
CA ARG A 174 -9.21 -1.70 -3.60
C ARG A 174 -10.34 -0.73 -3.95
N LYS A 175 -10.07 0.59 -3.93
CA LYS A 175 -11.08 1.61 -4.20
C LYS A 175 -11.15 2.02 -5.67
N SER A 176 -10.14 1.70 -6.48
CA SER A 176 -10.09 1.98 -7.92
C SER A 176 -10.88 0.98 -8.73
#